data_AF-A0A842TNG8-F1
#
_entry.id   AF-A0A842TNG8-F1
#
_cell.length_a   1.000
_cell.length_b   1.000
_cell.length_c   1.000
_cell.angle_alpha   90.00
_cell.angle_beta   90.00
_cell.angle_gamma   90.00
#
_symmetry.space_group_name_H-M   'P 1'
#
loop_
_entity.id
_entity.type
_entity.pdbx_description
1 polymer ?
#
loop_
_entity_poly.entity_id
_entity_poly.type
_entity_poly.pdbx_seq_one_letter_code
_entity_poly.pdbx_strand_id
1 'polypeptide(L)'
;MTRIAFDTTQKERGRIFDNYTEVKSILEKLNYICEEYSNFPITYDNICNYKVLIFACPDNSRLNFEEIDALKRYVNVGNNIILLSHAGGDRGRRTNLNNLSEIFGIKFNNNQVFDEENNLDFRSFPLVSTHSEYYSDVKIEEICHRSGCSLNLLNGTVLPLAETLSSATPDNVITAAISEYGKGRVICIGSYEIFRDEVKGGITFEPNLQFFNFIIDLLTQKELKTEKTKSEKVIKKKEKVITNKKQDSIKSIKKSDTKQNTNFNEFKEQVYQLLEHIKLNYNQIKDKMNGFNKNINQLIDSQKKLEMEYKNISEKVLNLEIDFSNQFNEIDKPGLNYGIIHDGLTEFKLEIDFINKKLDKLENEQKIINKRIENKMKIFNERENMIDNNIEQDEIVFIKASDLVGSQKKNHNPTFSANMDKTTSVRDGSMNNRRSRKDLEREEIVLDNSGENAKLKQFKKFLNFLKKQYDTGFINQDEYLEKKKKIECKIEEFNRN
;
A
#
# COMPACT_ATOMS: atom_id res chain seq x y z
N MET A 1 5.56 -22.90 -23.60
CA MET A 1 6.26 -23.04 -22.31
C MET A 1 6.12 -21.74 -21.54
N THR A 2 6.07 -21.82 -20.21
CA THR A 2 5.93 -20.65 -19.34
C THR A 2 7.30 -20.01 -19.12
N ARG A 3 7.42 -18.70 -19.33
CA ARG A 3 8.69 -17.96 -19.17
C ARG A 3 8.78 -17.30 -17.80
N ILE A 4 9.94 -17.41 -17.16
CA ILE A 4 10.29 -16.80 -15.88
C ILE A 4 11.50 -15.90 -16.12
N ALA A 5 11.37 -14.63 -15.75
CA ALA A 5 12.44 -13.65 -15.83
C ALA A 5 13.08 -13.43 -14.46
N PHE A 6 14.40 -13.39 -14.42
CA PHE A 6 15.18 -12.91 -13.28
C PHE A 6 15.69 -11.50 -13.62
N ASP A 7 15.26 -10.50 -12.86
CA ASP A 7 15.70 -9.13 -13.07
C ASP A 7 17.21 -8.99 -12.83
N THR A 8 17.85 -8.17 -13.65
CA THR A 8 19.25 -7.75 -13.51
C THR A 8 19.38 -6.23 -13.57
N THR A 9 18.28 -5.51 -13.80
CA THR A 9 18.27 -4.06 -13.99
C THR A 9 18.53 -3.28 -12.70
N GLN A 10 18.24 -3.87 -11.54
CA GLN A 10 18.45 -3.24 -10.23
C GLN A 10 19.67 -3.80 -9.49
N LYS A 11 20.63 -4.36 -10.25
CA LYS A 11 21.90 -4.91 -9.76
C LYS A 11 21.67 -6.03 -8.73
N GLU A 12 20.79 -6.94 -9.08
CA GLU A 12 20.45 -8.12 -8.29
C GLU A 12 21.70 -8.91 -7.92
N ARG A 13 21.73 -9.35 -6.66
CA ARG A 13 22.78 -10.24 -6.15
C ARG A 13 22.53 -11.68 -6.54
N GLY A 14 21.28 -12.13 -6.59
CA GLY A 14 20.91 -13.44 -7.11
C GLY A 14 20.82 -13.38 -8.64
N ARG A 15 21.64 -14.16 -9.33
CA ARG A 15 21.74 -14.17 -10.79
C ARG A 15 21.61 -15.60 -11.30
N ILE A 16 20.65 -15.80 -12.20
CA ILE A 16 20.20 -17.12 -12.64
C ILE A 16 21.30 -17.94 -13.34
N PHE A 17 22.29 -17.29 -13.94
CA PHE A 17 23.43 -17.95 -14.58
C PHE A 17 24.71 -17.95 -13.74
N ASP A 18 24.72 -17.30 -12.58
CA ASP A 18 25.93 -17.21 -11.73
C ASP A 18 25.79 -18.01 -10.43
N ASN A 19 24.83 -17.66 -9.57
CA ASN A 19 24.74 -18.20 -8.20
C ASN A 19 23.37 -18.80 -7.86
N TYR A 20 22.48 -18.88 -8.85
CA TYR A 20 21.15 -19.51 -8.83
C TYR A 20 21.06 -20.60 -9.93
N THR A 21 22.18 -21.21 -10.30
CA THR A 21 22.27 -22.24 -11.34
C THR A 21 21.49 -23.51 -10.98
N GLU A 22 21.41 -23.87 -9.70
CA GLU A 22 20.56 -25.00 -9.25
C GLU A 22 19.08 -24.64 -9.33
N VAL A 23 18.71 -23.40 -8.95
CA VAL A 23 17.34 -22.87 -9.14
C VAL A 23 16.94 -22.96 -10.61
N LYS A 24 17.83 -22.58 -11.53
CA LYS A 24 17.59 -22.71 -12.98
C LYS A 24 17.35 -24.16 -13.37
N SER A 25 18.23 -25.08 -12.96
CA SER A 25 18.12 -26.52 -13.24
C SER A 25 16.79 -27.11 -12.75
N ILE A 26 16.35 -26.71 -11.56
CA ILE A 26 15.05 -27.12 -11.00
C ILE A 26 13.89 -26.59 -11.85
N LEU A 27 13.90 -25.30 -12.19
CA LEU A 27 12.85 -24.69 -13.00
C LEU A 27 12.77 -25.27 -14.42
N GLU A 28 13.91 -25.55 -15.06
CA GLU A 28 13.96 -26.17 -16.39
C GLU A 28 13.43 -27.61 -16.36
N LYS A 29 13.71 -28.38 -15.29
CA LYS A 29 13.10 -29.70 -15.07
C LYS A 29 11.59 -29.64 -14.91
N LEU A 30 11.06 -28.51 -14.43
CA LEU A 30 9.63 -28.22 -14.34
C LEU A 30 9.04 -27.62 -15.64
N ASN A 31 9.80 -27.62 -16.75
CA ASN A 31 9.42 -27.09 -18.07
C ASN A 31 9.19 -25.57 -18.12
N TYR A 32 9.85 -24.82 -17.23
CA TYR A 32 9.95 -23.36 -17.36
C TYR A 32 11.14 -22.97 -18.22
N ILE A 33 11.00 -21.86 -18.94
CA ILE A 33 12.12 -21.19 -19.62
C ILE A 33 12.58 -20.06 -18.70
N CYS A 34 13.83 -20.12 -18.25
CA CYS A 34 14.44 -19.12 -17.39
C CYS A 34 15.31 -18.18 -18.21
N GLU A 35 15.11 -16.87 -18.03
CA GLU A 35 15.86 -15.83 -18.74
C GLU A 35 16.28 -14.73 -17.76
N GLU A 36 17.40 -14.06 -18.08
CA GLU A 36 17.71 -12.77 -17.47
C GLU A 36 16.89 -11.67 -18.15
N TYR A 37 16.37 -10.76 -17.34
CA TYR A 37 15.74 -9.54 -17.80
C TYR A 37 16.67 -8.36 -17.52
N SER A 38 17.07 -7.65 -18.57
CA SER A 38 18.04 -6.54 -18.51
C SER A 38 17.56 -5.25 -19.18
N ASN A 39 16.31 -5.22 -19.65
CA ASN A 39 15.76 -4.04 -20.33
C ASN A 39 15.39 -2.95 -19.31
N PHE A 40 16.17 -1.86 -19.31
CA PHE A 40 15.96 -0.70 -18.44
C PHE A 40 15.47 0.53 -19.25
N PRO A 41 14.45 1.28 -18.78
CA PRO A 41 13.64 1.04 -17.58
C PRO A 41 12.68 -0.14 -17.76
N ILE A 42 12.22 -0.71 -16.65
CA ILE A 42 11.16 -1.72 -16.65
C ILE A 42 9.85 -1.08 -17.13
N THR A 43 9.31 -1.58 -18.24
CA THR A 43 8.01 -1.17 -18.76
C THR A 43 7.09 -2.38 -18.90
N TYR A 44 5.77 -2.16 -18.82
CA TYR A 44 4.78 -3.24 -18.92
C TYR A 44 4.95 -4.05 -20.22
N ASP A 45 5.15 -3.38 -21.35
CA ASP A 45 5.26 -4.02 -22.66
C ASP A 45 6.50 -4.93 -22.76
N ASN A 46 7.57 -4.61 -22.03
CA ASN A 46 8.79 -5.41 -22.00
C ASN A 46 8.68 -6.64 -21.08
N ILE A 47 7.79 -6.61 -20.09
CA ILE A 47 7.64 -7.68 -19.09
C ILE A 47 6.40 -8.54 -19.28
N CYS A 48 5.39 -8.10 -20.05
CA CYS A 48 4.07 -8.74 -20.10
C CYS A 48 4.06 -10.19 -20.63
N ASN A 49 5.11 -10.58 -21.33
CA ASN A 49 5.37 -11.89 -21.92
C ASN A 49 6.04 -12.89 -20.94
N TYR A 50 6.37 -12.46 -19.73
CA TYR A 50 6.79 -13.32 -18.63
C TYR A 50 5.60 -13.63 -17.71
N LYS A 51 5.57 -14.83 -17.14
CA LYS A 51 4.54 -15.23 -16.17
C LYS A 51 4.96 -14.90 -14.74
N VAL A 52 6.25 -15.00 -14.47
CA VAL A 52 6.87 -14.68 -13.18
C VAL A 52 8.08 -13.78 -13.44
N LEU A 53 8.19 -12.70 -12.67
CA LEU A 53 9.36 -11.84 -12.62
C LEU A 53 9.96 -11.90 -11.21
N ILE A 54 11.26 -12.11 -11.10
CA ILE A 54 11.97 -12.35 -9.84
C ILE A 54 13.01 -11.27 -9.61
N PHE A 55 12.89 -10.54 -8.50
CA PHE A 55 13.89 -9.58 -8.03
C PHE A 55 14.70 -10.21 -6.92
N ALA A 56 15.85 -10.78 -7.27
CA ALA A 56 16.68 -11.54 -6.34
C ALA A 56 17.69 -10.63 -5.61
N CYS A 57 17.18 -9.88 -4.63
CA CYS A 57 17.92 -8.89 -3.84
C CYS A 57 18.59 -7.80 -4.71
N PRO A 58 17.80 -6.83 -5.20
CA PRO A 58 18.33 -5.58 -5.73
C PRO A 58 19.36 -4.95 -4.77
N ASP A 59 20.38 -4.28 -5.31
CA ASP A 59 21.46 -3.70 -4.49
C ASP A 59 21.98 -2.38 -5.05
N ASN A 60 21.96 -1.34 -4.21
CA ASN A 60 22.42 0.00 -4.59
C ASN A 60 21.80 0.51 -5.90
N SER A 61 20.49 0.25 -6.05
CA SER A 61 19.63 0.71 -7.14
C SER A 61 18.20 0.93 -6.62
N ARG A 62 17.45 1.80 -7.29
CA ARG A 62 16.08 2.16 -6.90
C ARG A 62 15.17 2.13 -8.12
N LEU A 63 14.02 1.50 -7.97
CA LEU A 63 12.93 1.55 -8.93
C LEU A 63 12.37 2.97 -8.99
N ASN A 64 12.18 3.50 -10.19
CA ASN A 64 11.46 4.75 -10.38
C ASN A 64 9.94 4.55 -10.32
N PHE A 65 9.18 5.65 -10.41
CA PHE A 65 7.72 5.60 -10.28
C PHE A 65 7.06 4.87 -11.45
N GLU A 66 7.55 5.08 -12.67
CA GLU A 66 7.05 4.45 -13.89
C GLU A 66 7.25 2.93 -13.89
N GLU A 67 8.39 2.46 -13.37
CA GLU A 67 8.69 1.04 -13.18
C GLU A 67 7.74 0.41 -12.16
N ILE A 68 7.50 1.08 -11.02
CA ILE A 68 6.56 0.62 -10.00
C ILE A 68 5.14 0.51 -10.58
N ASP A 69 4.69 1.49 -11.35
CA ASP A 69 3.37 1.46 -12.00
C ASP A 69 3.27 0.34 -13.04
N ALA A 70 4.34 0.11 -13.81
CA ALA A 70 4.44 -1.01 -14.75
C ALA A 70 4.31 -2.37 -14.04
N LEU A 71 5.03 -2.56 -12.92
CA LEU A 71 5.02 -3.78 -12.11
C LEU A 71 3.67 -4.00 -11.43
N LYS A 72 3.06 -2.93 -10.90
CA LYS A 72 1.70 -2.97 -10.35
C LYS A 72 0.69 -3.41 -11.42
N ARG A 73 0.75 -2.85 -12.63
CA ARG A 73 -0.09 -3.26 -13.76
C ARG A 73 0.16 -4.72 -14.13
N TYR A 74 1.41 -5.14 -14.19
CA TYR A 74 1.83 -6.50 -14.50
C TYR A 74 1.22 -7.53 -13.54
N VAL A 75 1.24 -7.28 -12.23
CA VAL A 75 0.57 -8.16 -11.27
C VAL A 75 -0.94 -8.12 -11.43
N ASN A 76 -1.52 -6.92 -11.57
CA ASN A 76 -2.97 -6.76 -11.65
C ASN A 76 -3.62 -7.57 -12.80
N VAL A 77 -2.94 -7.69 -13.95
CA VAL A 77 -3.45 -8.46 -15.11
C VAL A 77 -3.31 -9.97 -14.98
N GLY A 78 -2.60 -10.47 -13.96
CA GLY A 78 -2.50 -11.91 -13.68
C GLY A 78 -1.10 -12.51 -13.74
N ASN A 79 -0.06 -11.68 -13.86
CA ASN A 79 1.32 -12.17 -13.75
C ASN A 79 1.80 -12.08 -12.29
N ASN A 80 2.92 -12.73 -12.02
CA ASN A 80 3.40 -12.92 -10.66
C ASN A 80 4.77 -12.28 -10.43
N ILE A 81 5.02 -11.85 -9.21
CA ILE A 81 6.32 -11.32 -8.79
C ILE A 81 6.83 -12.09 -7.57
N ILE A 82 8.13 -12.42 -7.56
CA ILE A 82 8.85 -12.83 -6.35
C ILE A 82 9.84 -11.73 -5.99
N LEU A 83 9.77 -11.23 -4.76
CA LEU A 83 10.67 -10.22 -4.22
C LEU A 83 11.51 -10.85 -3.10
N LEU A 84 12.81 -10.93 -3.32
CA LEU A 84 13.76 -11.43 -2.32
C LEU A 84 14.57 -10.25 -1.79
N SER A 85 14.65 -10.14 -0.47
CA SER A 85 15.47 -9.14 0.21
C SER A 85 16.66 -9.80 0.92
N HIS A 86 17.27 -9.09 1.86
CA HIS A 86 18.36 -9.58 2.69
C HIS A 86 18.33 -8.87 4.04
N ALA A 87 19.15 -9.34 4.99
CA ALA A 87 19.46 -8.61 6.21
C ALA A 87 19.73 -7.11 5.94
N GLY A 88 19.07 -6.27 6.74
CA GLY A 88 19.08 -4.83 6.65
C GLY A 88 17.99 -4.23 5.76
N GLY A 89 17.23 -5.04 5.01
CA GLY A 89 16.13 -4.59 4.15
C GLY A 89 16.57 -3.52 3.15
N ASP A 90 15.66 -2.60 2.83
CA ASP A 90 15.94 -1.47 1.92
C ASP A 90 17.11 -0.61 2.39
N ARG A 91 17.24 -0.36 3.71
CA ARG A 91 18.35 0.45 4.25
C ARG A 91 19.69 -0.24 4.05
N GLY A 92 19.75 -1.55 4.30
CA GLY A 92 20.95 -2.36 4.17
C GLY A 92 21.36 -2.63 2.72
N ARG A 93 20.41 -2.60 1.78
CA ARG A 93 20.62 -2.73 0.32
C ARG A 93 20.62 -1.42 -0.43
N ARG A 94 20.35 -0.30 0.24
CA ARG A 94 20.22 1.04 -0.36
C ARG A 94 19.22 1.09 -1.50
N THR A 95 18.14 0.32 -1.40
CA THR A 95 17.09 0.21 -2.40
C THR A 95 15.81 0.90 -1.92
N ASN A 96 14.73 0.73 -2.68
CA ASN A 96 13.37 1.15 -2.33
C ASN A 96 12.37 0.04 -2.64
N LEU A 97 12.73 -1.23 -2.38
CA LEU A 97 11.88 -2.37 -2.69
C LEU A 97 10.53 -2.28 -1.97
N ASN A 98 10.49 -1.66 -0.79
CA ASN A 98 9.24 -1.38 -0.08
C ASN A 98 8.30 -0.46 -0.84
N ASN A 99 8.78 0.46 -1.70
CA ASN A 99 7.88 1.28 -2.51
C ASN A 99 7.00 0.42 -3.44
N LEU A 100 7.50 -0.74 -3.84
CA LEU A 100 6.75 -1.73 -4.62
C LEU A 100 5.97 -2.68 -3.70
N SER A 101 6.64 -3.32 -2.73
CA SER A 101 6.02 -4.38 -1.93
C SER A 101 4.87 -3.89 -1.04
N GLU A 102 4.94 -2.64 -0.56
CA GLU A 102 3.88 -2.08 0.31
C GLU A 102 2.56 -1.88 -0.44
N ILE A 103 2.58 -1.71 -1.77
CA ILE A 103 1.37 -1.69 -2.62
C ILE A 103 0.58 -3.00 -2.47
N PHE A 104 1.30 -4.10 -2.27
CA PHE A 104 0.75 -5.44 -2.09
C PHE A 104 0.58 -5.80 -0.61
N GLY A 105 0.77 -4.85 0.30
CA GLY A 105 0.56 -5.03 1.74
C GLY A 105 1.71 -5.71 2.49
N ILE A 106 2.89 -5.84 1.90
CA ILE A 106 4.05 -6.47 2.55
C ILE A 106 5.19 -5.46 2.65
N LYS A 107 5.83 -5.37 3.82
CA LYS A 107 6.99 -4.50 4.05
C LYS A 107 8.19 -5.29 4.58
N PHE A 108 9.33 -5.17 3.92
CA PHE A 108 10.62 -5.64 4.41
C PHE A 108 11.12 -4.74 5.54
N ASN A 109 11.45 -5.34 6.68
CA ASN A 109 12.04 -4.62 7.80
C ASN A 109 13.53 -4.40 7.61
N ASN A 110 14.05 -3.30 8.17
CA ASN A 110 15.48 -2.98 8.13
C ASN A 110 16.22 -3.64 9.31
N ASN A 111 16.05 -4.94 9.48
CA ASN A 111 16.64 -5.73 10.56
C ASN A 111 17.34 -6.99 10.00
N GLN A 112 17.86 -7.81 10.90
CA GLN A 112 18.31 -9.15 10.61
C GLN A 112 17.70 -10.09 11.64
N VAL A 113 17.26 -11.25 11.18
CA VAL A 113 16.78 -12.32 12.06
C VAL A 113 17.98 -13.14 12.53
N PHE A 114 18.02 -13.42 13.82
CA PHE A 114 18.95 -14.34 14.45
C PHE A 114 18.20 -15.37 15.30
N ASP A 115 18.76 -16.54 15.52
CA ASP A 115 18.28 -17.49 16.52
C ASP A 115 19.48 -18.24 17.09
N GLU A 116 19.70 -18.16 18.40
CA GLU A 116 20.86 -18.80 19.06
C GLU A 116 20.61 -20.29 19.34
N GLU A 117 19.35 -20.75 19.37
CA GLU A 117 18.96 -22.11 19.76
C GLU A 117 18.62 -22.99 18.55
N ASN A 118 17.82 -22.47 17.61
CA ASN A 118 17.29 -23.20 16.46
C ASN A 118 17.90 -22.66 15.17
N ASN A 119 19.12 -23.11 14.85
CA ASN A 119 19.86 -22.63 13.68
C ASN A 119 20.76 -23.71 13.05
N LEU A 120 21.27 -23.43 11.84
CA LEU A 120 22.25 -24.26 11.15
C LEU A 120 23.70 -23.87 11.50
N ASP A 121 24.14 -24.13 12.72
CA ASP A 121 25.47 -23.83 13.33
C ASP A 121 25.83 -22.33 13.45
N PHE A 122 25.03 -21.45 12.86
CA PHE A 122 25.25 -20.01 12.90
C PHE A 122 23.95 -19.34 13.26
N ARG A 123 23.98 -18.45 14.25
CA ARG A 123 22.80 -17.72 14.67
C ARG A 123 22.09 -16.94 13.56
N SER A 124 22.81 -16.54 12.52
CA SER A 124 22.23 -15.85 11.36
C SER A 124 21.55 -16.78 10.36
N PHE A 125 21.56 -18.10 10.59
CA PHE A 125 20.93 -19.15 9.77
C PHE A 125 19.80 -19.84 10.55
N PRO A 126 18.81 -19.07 11.07
CA PRO A 126 17.74 -19.62 11.88
C PRO A 126 16.90 -20.62 11.08
N LEU A 127 16.42 -21.65 11.77
CA LEU A 127 15.34 -22.51 11.31
C LEU A 127 14.02 -21.82 11.64
N VAL A 128 13.15 -21.67 10.66
CA VAL A 128 11.86 -20.97 10.79
C VAL A 128 10.74 -21.89 10.37
N SER A 129 9.60 -21.84 11.06
CA SER A 129 8.45 -22.67 10.74
C SER A 129 7.80 -22.19 9.45
N THR A 130 7.20 -23.11 8.70
CA THR A 130 6.37 -22.75 7.54
C THR A 130 4.89 -22.98 7.81
N HIS A 131 4.05 -22.36 6.98
CA HIS A 131 2.60 -22.56 6.98
C HIS A 131 2.11 -23.31 5.73
N SER A 132 2.98 -24.13 5.13
CA SER A 132 2.72 -24.85 3.87
C SER A 132 1.43 -25.69 3.90
N GLU A 133 1.09 -26.28 5.05
CA GLU A 133 -0.10 -27.10 5.28
C GLU A 133 -1.44 -26.36 5.14
N TYR A 134 -1.42 -25.02 5.22
CA TYR A 134 -2.61 -24.21 5.01
C TYR A 134 -2.95 -24.07 3.53
N TYR A 135 -1.95 -24.23 2.65
CA TYR A 135 -2.06 -23.97 1.22
C TYR A 135 -1.86 -25.23 0.36
N SER A 136 -1.20 -26.24 0.91
CA SER A 136 -0.83 -27.50 0.25
C SER A 136 -1.13 -28.70 1.16
N ASP A 137 -1.21 -29.88 0.54
CA ASP A 137 -1.24 -31.15 1.28
C ASP A 137 0.18 -31.62 1.69
N VAL A 138 1.22 -30.93 1.19
CA VAL A 138 2.62 -31.13 1.56
C VAL A 138 2.93 -30.25 2.77
N LYS A 139 3.38 -30.89 3.86
CA LYS A 139 3.85 -30.20 5.07
C LYS A 139 5.37 -30.07 5.02
N ILE A 140 5.84 -28.84 5.02
CA ILE A 140 7.24 -28.43 5.17
C ILE A 140 7.34 -27.88 6.59
N GLU A 141 8.04 -28.56 7.48
CA GLU A 141 8.03 -28.16 8.89
C GLU A 141 8.84 -26.89 9.11
N GLU A 142 10.11 -26.91 8.70
CA GLU A 142 11.05 -25.83 8.93
C GLU A 142 11.96 -25.60 7.71
N ILE A 143 12.35 -24.36 7.49
CA ILE A 143 13.28 -23.94 6.44
C ILE A 143 14.41 -23.11 7.06
N CYS A 144 15.56 -23.04 6.40
CA CYS A 144 16.66 -22.19 6.86
C CYS A 144 16.51 -20.78 6.27
N HIS A 145 16.17 -19.80 7.09
CA HIS A 145 16.06 -18.38 6.70
C HIS A 145 17.39 -17.64 6.82
N ARG A 146 18.37 -18.06 6.01
CA ARG A 146 19.75 -17.57 6.04
C ARG A 146 19.85 -16.07 5.84
N SER A 147 20.49 -15.35 6.78
CA SER A 147 20.89 -13.94 6.66
C SER A 147 19.77 -13.01 6.17
N GLY A 148 18.53 -13.30 6.58
CA GLY A 148 17.37 -12.56 6.13
C GLY A 148 16.90 -11.47 7.09
N CYS A 149 16.04 -10.58 6.59
CA CYS A 149 15.23 -9.69 7.41
C CYS A 149 13.85 -10.31 7.68
N SER A 150 13.07 -9.66 8.56
CA SER A 150 11.66 -10.00 8.76
C SER A 150 10.75 -9.11 7.92
N LEU A 151 9.46 -9.47 7.88
CA LEU A 151 8.41 -8.79 7.14
C LEU A 151 7.32 -8.29 8.08
N ASN A 152 6.72 -7.14 7.75
CA ASN A 152 5.46 -6.69 8.32
C ASN A 152 4.34 -6.87 7.31
N LEU A 153 3.20 -7.40 7.76
CA LEU A 153 1.98 -7.51 6.97
C LEU A 153 1.11 -6.30 7.27
N LEU A 154 0.80 -5.50 6.25
CA LEU A 154 0.14 -4.21 6.39
C LEU A 154 -1.40 -4.31 6.31
N ASN A 155 -1.92 -5.45 5.87
CA ASN A 155 -3.36 -5.71 5.78
C ASN A 155 -3.66 -7.19 6.01
N GLY A 156 -4.92 -7.50 6.35
CA GLY A 156 -5.35 -8.87 6.65
C GLY A 156 -5.60 -9.77 5.43
N THR A 157 -5.33 -9.29 4.21
CA THR A 157 -5.44 -10.09 2.98
C THR A 157 -4.12 -10.77 2.61
N VAL A 158 -3.01 -10.32 3.22
CA VAL A 158 -1.70 -10.95 3.07
C VAL A 158 -1.63 -12.18 3.97
N LEU A 159 -1.10 -13.27 3.43
CA LEU A 159 -1.04 -14.55 4.10
C LEU A 159 0.42 -14.92 4.41
N PRO A 160 0.74 -15.34 5.65
CA PRO A 160 2.10 -15.72 6.02
C PRO A 160 2.46 -17.08 5.39
N LEU A 161 3.71 -17.21 4.97
CA LEU A 161 4.28 -18.46 4.45
C LEU A 161 5.31 -19.08 5.40
N ALA A 162 6.08 -18.25 6.12
CA ALA A 162 7.04 -18.70 7.12
C ALA A 162 7.22 -17.65 8.22
N GLU A 163 7.50 -18.10 9.44
CA GLU A 163 7.66 -17.28 10.64
C GLU A 163 8.77 -17.79 11.56
N THR A 164 9.40 -16.88 12.30
CA THR A 164 10.44 -17.24 13.26
C THR A 164 9.85 -17.91 14.49
N LEU A 165 10.63 -18.79 15.12
CA LEU A 165 10.26 -19.39 16.40
C LEU A 165 10.38 -18.40 17.55
N SER A 166 9.87 -18.77 18.73
CA SER A 166 9.94 -17.93 19.94
C SER A 166 11.37 -17.72 20.47
N SER A 167 12.33 -18.57 20.08
CA SER A 167 13.76 -18.45 20.41
C SER A 167 14.49 -17.40 19.56
N ALA A 168 13.90 -16.99 18.44
CA ALA A 168 14.54 -16.08 17.51
C ALA A 168 14.50 -14.63 18.01
N THR A 169 15.35 -13.80 17.43
CA THR A 169 15.38 -12.35 17.61
C THR A 169 15.30 -11.68 16.23
N PRO A 170 14.20 -10.97 15.92
CA PRO A 170 12.96 -10.90 16.69
C PRO A 170 12.16 -12.23 16.65
N ASP A 171 11.35 -12.46 17.68
CA ASP A 171 10.57 -13.67 17.89
C ASP A 171 9.21 -13.60 17.16
N ASN A 172 8.70 -14.75 16.72
CA ASN A 172 7.35 -14.87 16.12
C ASN A 172 7.07 -13.85 15.01
N VAL A 173 8.07 -13.53 14.19
CA VAL A 173 7.93 -12.58 13.07
C VAL A 173 7.86 -13.30 11.74
N ILE A 174 7.12 -12.73 10.80
CA ILE A 174 6.99 -13.28 9.45
C ILE A 174 8.29 -13.08 8.68
N THR A 175 8.73 -14.09 7.93
CA THR A 175 9.95 -14.07 7.10
C THR A 175 9.66 -14.29 5.63
N ALA A 176 8.52 -14.91 5.31
CA ALA A 176 7.98 -15.04 3.97
C ALA A 176 6.45 -14.83 3.97
N ALA A 177 5.92 -14.16 2.95
CA ALA A 177 4.49 -13.89 2.83
C ALA A 177 4.03 -13.86 1.35
N ILE A 178 2.74 -14.09 1.15
CA ILE A 178 2.08 -14.01 -0.16
C ILE A 178 0.90 -13.04 -0.13
N SER A 179 0.71 -12.33 -1.23
CA SER A 179 -0.41 -11.42 -1.44
C SER A 179 -1.03 -11.67 -2.81
N GLU A 180 -2.36 -11.65 -2.89
CA GLU A 180 -3.09 -11.61 -4.16
C GLU A 180 -3.44 -10.16 -4.50
N TYR A 181 -3.12 -9.73 -5.73
CA TYR A 181 -3.39 -8.39 -6.21
C TYR A 181 -3.95 -8.44 -7.64
N GLY A 182 -5.20 -8.02 -7.80
CA GLY A 182 -5.93 -8.21 -9.05
C GLY A 182 -6.05 -9.71 -9.35
N LYS A 183 -5.46 -10.15 -10.47
CA LYS A 183 -5.43 -11.58 -10.88
C LYS A 183 -4.10 -12.27 -10.61
N GLY A 184 -3.09 -11.54 -10.12
CA GLY A 184 -1.73 -12.01 -9.93
C GLY A 184 -1.36 -12.16 -8.47
N ARG A 185 -0.17 -12.70 -8.22
CA ARG A 185 0.36 -12.92 -6.87
C ARG A 185 1.74 -12.30 -6.69
N VAL A 186 2.01 -11.86 -5.47
CA VAL A 186 3.32 -11.36 -5.05
C VAL A 186 3.77 -12.16 -3.85
N ILE A 187 4.95 -12.75 -3.95
CA ILE A 187 5.61 -13.44 -2.84
C ILE A 187 6.82 -12.63 -2.42
N CYS A 188 6.92 -12.32 -1.13
CA CYS A 188 8.05 -11.61 -0.54
C CYS A 188 8.76 -12.53 0.44
N ILE A 189 10.10 -12.60 0.36
CA ILE A 189 10.92 -13.40 1.28
C ILE A 189 12.09 -12.54 1.74
N GLY A 190 12.31 -12.47 3.04
CA GLY A 190 13.34 -11.63 3.65
C GLY A 190 14.78 -12.06 3.36
N SER A 191 14.99 -13.15 2.63
CA SER A 191 16.31 -13.69 2.27
C SER A 191 16.33 -14.12 0.80
N TYR A 192 17.34 -13.68 0.05
CA TYR A 192 17.71 -14.25 -1.24
C TYR A 192 18.72 -15.40 -1.10
N GLU A 193 19.42 -15.49 0.03
CA GLU A 193 20.43 -16.53 0.25
C GLU A 193 19.78 -17.91 0.46
N ILE A 194 18.50 -17.95 0.84
CA ILE A 194 17.70 -19.19 1.00
C ILE A 194 17.68 -20.07 -0.25
N PHE A 195 17.85 -19.47 -1.44
CA PHE A 195 17.86 -20.18 -2.73
C PHE A 195 19.21 -20.11 -3.45
N ARG A 196 20.26 -19.67 -2.78
CA ARG A 196 21.58 -19.57 -3.39
C ARG A 196 22.24 -20.95 -3.49
N ASP A 197 23.02 -21.14 -4.56
CA ASP A 197 23.84 -22.34 -4.76
C ASP A 197 24.94 -22.46 -3.70
N GLU A 198 25.33 -23.69 -3.38
CA GLU A 198 26.55 -24.04 -2.62
C GLU A 198 26.75 -23.30 -1.28
N VAL A 199 25.69 -22.78 -0.67
CA VAL A 199 25.72 -22.22 0.68
C VAL A 199 24.95 -23.10 1.66
N LYS A 200 25.42 -23.15 2.91
CA LYS A 200 24.71 -23.83 3.98
C LYS A 200 23.34 -23.19 4.18
N GLY A 201 22.26 -23.97 4.11
CA GLY A 201 20.90 -23.45 4.15
C GLY A 201 20.49 -22.69 2.88
N GLY A 202 21.13 -22.98 1.75
CA GLY A 202 20.74 -22.51 0.41
C GLY A 202 19.77 -23.48 -0.27
N ILE A 203 19.68 -23.44 -1.61
CA ILE A 203 18.72 -24.25 -2.37
C ILE A 203 18.95 -25.77 -2.28
N THR A 204 20.20 -26.19 -2.02
CA THR A 204 20.55 -27.61 -1.85
C THR A 204 20.18 -28.17 -0.47
N PHE A 205 19.74 -27.32 0.46
CA PHE A 205 19.14 -27.76 1.71
C PHE A 205 17.71 -28.23 1.43
N GLU A 206 17.46 -29.52 1.59
CA GLU A 206 16.21 -30.19 1.16
C GLU A 206 14.91 -29.45 1.58
N PRO A 207 14.74 -28.96 2.82
CA PRO A 207 13.54 -28.19 3.17
C PRO A 207 13.39 -26.88 2.39
N ASN A 208 14.49 -26.19 2.07
CA ASN A 208 14.44 -24.98 1.24
C ASN A 208 14.09 -25.31 -0.21
N LEU A 209 14.56 -26.44 -0.74
CA LEU A 209 14.14 -26.94 -2.06
C LEU A 209 12.64 -27.23 -2.09
N GLN A 210 12.12 -27.92 -1.07
CA GLN A 210 10.69 -28.19 -0.93
C GLN A 210 9.90 -26.88 -0.85
N PHE A 211 10.39 -25.89 -0.11
CA PHE A 211 9.77 -24.58 0.00
C PHE A 211 9.79 -23.80 -1.32
N PHE A 212 10.88 -23.88 -2.08
CA PHE A 212 10.96 -23.30 -3.42
C PHE A 212 9.92 -23.92 -4.36
N ASN A 213 9.84 -25.25 -4.42
CA ASN A 213 8.84 -25.95 -5.23
C ASN A 213 7.41 -25.56 -4.82
N PHE A 214 7.15 -25.51 -3.51
CA PHE A 214 5.88 -25.04 -2.97
C PHE A 214 5.53 -23.61 -3.42
N ILE A 215 6.49 -22.68 -3.40
CA ILE A 215 6.30 -21.31 -3.89
C ILE A 215 5.95 -21.29 -5.38
N ILE A 216 6.65 -22.07 -6.21
CA ILE A 216 6.37 -22.14 -7.65
C ILE A 216 4.97 -22.72 -7.89
N ASP A 217 4.58 -23.74 -7.15
CA ASP A 217 3.23 -24.31 -7.20
C ASP A 217 2.17 -23.26 -6.81
N LEU A 218 2.39 -22.49 -5.75
CA LEU A 218 1.48 -21.42 -5.36
C LEU A 218 1.30 -20.36 -6.45
N LEU A 219 2.33 -20.05 -7.23
CA LEU A 219 2.22 -19.06 -8.31
C LEU A 219 1.48 -19.57 -9.55
N THR A 220 1.32 -20.89 -9.67
CA THR A 220 0.72 -21.55 -10.85
C THR A 220 -0.71 -22.01 -10.62
N GLN A 221 -1.12 -22.15 -9.35
CA GLN A 221 -2.49 -22.48 -8.99
C GLN A 221 -3.50 -21.40 -9.43
N LYS A 222 -4.71 -21.80 -9.83
CA LYS A 222 -5.79 -20.84 -10.17
C LYS A 222 -6.32 -20.09 -8.94
N GLU A 223 -6.40 -20.76 -7.80
CA GLU A 223 -6.96 -20.25 -6.55
C GLU A 223 -6.08 -20.70 -5.38
N LEU A 224 -5.87 -19.83 -4.39
CA LEU A 224 -5.24 -20.25 -3.14
C LEU A 224 -6.25 -21.06 -2.33
N LYS A 225 -5.91 -22.32 -2.02
CA LYS A 225 -6.65 -23.07 -1.02
C LYS A 225 -6.49 -22.33 0.31
N THR A 226 -7.57 -21.73 0.82
CA THR A 226 -7.62 -21.22 2.19
C THR A 226 -8.56 -22.09 3.02
N GLU A 227 -8.29 -22.24 4.32
CA GLU A 227 -9.01 -23.15 5.23
C GLU A 227 -10.53 -22.96 5.30
N LYS A 228 -11.09 -21.87 4.74
CA LYS A 228 -12.54 -21.72 4.52
C LYS A 228 -13.16 -22.93 3.81
N THR A 229 -12.38 -23.68 3.02
CA THR A 229 -12.84 -24.88 2.31
C THR A 229 -12.82 -26.18 3.13
N LYS A 230 -12.08 -26.24 4.26
CA LYS A 230 -12.08 -27.41 5.17
C LYS A 230 -13.20 -27.31 6.21
N SER A 231 -13.52 -26.11 6.70
CA SER A 231 -14.62 -25.90 7.65
C SER A 231 -15.99 -26.25 7.04
N GLU A 232 -16.24 -25.97 5.76
CA GLU A 232 -17.48 -26.38 5.07
C GLU A 232 -17.62 -27.90 4.87
N LYS A 233 -16.51 -28.63 4.69
CA LYS A 233 -16.53 -30.10 4.61
C LYS A 233 -16.69 -30.77 5.98
N VAL A 234 -16.18 -30.15 7.05
CA VAL A 234 -16.38 -30.64 8.43
C VAL A 234 -17.81 -30.38 8.91
N ILE A 235 -18.43 -29.26 8.52
CA ILE A 235 -19.86 -28.98 8.81
C ILE A 235 -20.76 -29.98 8.08
N LYS A 236 -20.51 -30.26 6.80
CA LYS A 236 -21.27 -31.27 6.03
C LYS A 236 -21.03 -32.72 6.48
N LYS A 237 -19.89 -33.03 7.11
CA LYS A 237 -19.65 -34.34 7.75
C LYS A 237 -20.30 -34.45 9.14
N LYS A 238 -20.40 -33.34 9.91
CA LYS A 238 -21.10 -33.34 11.20
C LYS A 238 -22.62 -33.43 11.05
N GLU A 239 -23.22 -32.87 10.00
CA GLU A 239 -24.66 -33.04 9.73
C GLU A 239 -25.06 -34.48 9.38
N LYS A 240 -24.16 -35.27 8.78
CA LYS A 240 -24.42 -36.70 8.49
C LYS A 240 -24.14 -37.65 9.67
N VAL A 241 -23.44 -37.20 10.71
CA VAL A 241 -23.12 -38.03 11.90
C VAL A 241 -24.11 -37.79 13.05
N ILE A 242 -24.79 -36.64 13.10
CA ILE A 242 -25.76 -36.32 14.15
C ILE A 242 -27.11 -37.06 13.96
N THR A 243 -27.38 -37.66 12.80
CA THR A 243 -28.63 -38.42 12.57
C THR A 243 -28.62 -39.86 13.11
N ASN A 244 -27.51 -40.37 13.65
CA ASN A 244 -27.41 -41.81 13.95
C ASN A 244 -26.66 -42.18 15.25
N LYS A 245 -26.87 -41.46 16.37
CA LYS A 245 -26.65 -42.00 17.73
C LYS A 245 -27.01 -40.99 18.84
N LYS A 246 -28.19 -41.17 19.43
CA LYS A 246 -28.49 -41.16 20.88
C LYS A 246 -29.99 -40.94 21.10
N GLN A 247 -30.75 -42.02 20.95
CA GLN A 247 -31.78 -42.34 21.93
C GLN A 247 -31.03 -42.85 23.15
N ASP A 248 -31.01 -42.05 24.21
CA ASP A 248 -31.41 -42.46 25.56
C ASP A 248 -30.98 -41.40 26.58
N SER A 249 -31.94 -41.07 27.44
CA SER A 249 -31.81 -40.33 28.71
C SER A 249 -31.57 -38.80 28.68
N ILE A 250 -32.59 -38.01 28.33
CA ILE A 250 -32.82 -36.71 29.00
C ILE A 250 -34.32 -36.55 29.27
N LYS A 251 -34.64 -36.48 30.57
CA LYS A 251 -35.98 -36.23 31.11
C LYS A 251 -36.49 -34.84 30.69
N SER A 252 -37.79 -34.84 30.39
CA SER A 252 -38.67 -33.71 30.11
C SER A 252 -38.38 -32.42 30.89
N ILE A 253 -38.07 -31.35 30.16
CA ILE A 253 -38.29 -29.97 30.62
C ILE A 253 -39.51 -29.43 29.88
N LYS A 254 -40.51 -29.06 30.69
CA LYS A 254 -41.79 -28.48 30.28
C LYS A 254 -41.56 -27.12 29.61
N LYS A 255 -42.30 -26.86 28.53
CA LYS A 255 -42.51 -25.52 27.97
C LYS A 255 -43.17 -24.64 29.04
N SER A 256 -42.47 -23.61 29.49
CA SER A 256 -43.06 -22.46 30.17
C SER A 256 -43.06 -21.28 29.21
N ASP A 257 -44.23 -20.92 28.74
CA ASP A 257 -44.49 -19.62 28.15
C ASP A 257 -44.34 -18.54 29.23
N THR A 258 -43.16 -17.95 29.33
CA THR A 258 -42.94 -16.77 30.17
C THR A 258 -41.94 -15.81 29.54
N LYS A 259 -42.47 -14.65 29.13
CA LYS A 259 -41.83 -13.32 29.07
C LYS A 259 -40.57 -13.16 28.20
N GLN A 260 -40.79 -12.76 26.94
CA GLN A 260 -39.77 -12.20 26.03
C GLN A 260 -39.31 -10.76 26.36
N ASN A 261 -39.69 -10.17 27.49
CA ASN A 261 -39.34 -8.78 27.82
C ASN A 261 -37.99 -8.58 28.52
N THR A 262 -37.23 -9.64 28.83
CA THR A 262 -35.92 -9.52 29.49
C THR A 262 -34.75 -9.30 28.51
N ASN A 263 -34.94 -9.45 27.20
CA ASN A 263 -33.83 -9.41 26.24
C ASN A 263 -33.49 -7.99 25.73
N PHE A 264 -34.41 -7.02 25.84
CA PHE A 264 -34.18 -5.67 25.31
C PHE A 264 -33.26 -4.83 26.22
N ASN A 265 -33.44 -4.92 27.54
CA ASN A 265 -32.58 -4.19 28.47
C ASN A 265 -31.13 -4.71 28.43
N GLU A 266 -30.95 -6.01 28.27
CA GLU A 266 -29.61 -6.60 28.11
C GLU A 266 -28.94 -6.15 26.81
N PHE A 267 -29.67 -6.14 25.68
CA PHE A 267 -29.18 -5.59 24.43
C PHE A 267 -28.84 -4.09 24.54
N LYS A 268 -29.68 -3.31 25.23
CA LYS A 268 -29.46 -1.88 25.48
C LYS A 268 -28.17 -1.65 26.27
N GLU A 269 -27.95 -2.39 27.35
CA GLU A 269 -26.70 -2.32 28.13
C GLU A 269 -25.48 -2.71 27.30
N GLN A 270 -25.57 -3.75 26.46
CA GLN A 270 -24.49 -4.12 25.55
C GLN A 270 -24.15 -3.02 24.54
N VAL A 271 -25.16 -2.31 24.03
CA VAL A 271 -24.96 -1.16 23.12
C VAL A 271 -24.29 0.00 23.85
N TYR A 272 -24.67 0.33 25.09
CA TYR A 272 -24.01 1.37 25.86
C TYR A 272 -22.56 1.05 26.20
N GLN A 273 -22.28 -0.19 26.63
CA GLN A 273 -20.91 -0.64 26.89
C GLN A 273 -20.03 -0.55 25.63
N LEU A 274 -20.59 -0.91 24.47
CA LEU A 274 -19.89 -0.77 23.20
C LEU A 274 -19.62 0.71 22.86
N LEU A 275 -20.58 1.60 23.09
CA LEU A 275 -20.43 3.04 22.87
C LEU A 275 -19.36 3.66 23.79
N GLU A 276 -19.32 3.28 25.07
CA GLU A 276 -18.27 3.70 26.00
C GLU A 276 -16.89 3.23 25.55
N HIS A 277 -16.77 1.97 25.12
CA HIS A 277 -15.50 1.44 24.62
C HIS A 277 -15.03 2.16 23.35
N ILE A 278 -15.96 2.50 22.45
CA ILE A 278 -15.66 3.32 21.26
C ILE A 278 -15.16 4.71 21.67
N LYS A 279 -15.78 5.34 22.68
CA LYS A 279 -15.40 6.66 23.21
C LYS A 279 -14.01 6.65 23.85
N LEU A 280 -13.68 5.60 24.60
CA LEU A 280 -12.34 5.39 25.17
C LEU A 280 -11.27 5.24 24.08
N ASN A 281 -11.51 4.37 23.09
CA ASN A 281 -10.59 4.19 21.96
C ASN A 281 -10.40 5.48 21.17
N TYR A 282 -11.46 6.26 20.97
CA TYR A 282 -11.37 7.56 20.32
C TYR A 282 -10.46 8.53 21.08
N ASN A 283 -10.62 8.63 22.40
CA ASN A 283 -9.77 9.51 23.22
C ASN A 283 -8.30 9.09 23.15
N GLN A 284 -8.01 7.78 23.18
CA GLN A 284 -6.64 7.28 23.01
C GLN A 284 -6.05 7.63 21.63
N ILE A 285 -6.84 7.53 20.56
CA ILE A 285 -6.40 7.94 19.21
C ILE A 285 -6.15 9.44 19.17
N LYS A 286 -7.02 10.25 19.78
CA LYS A 286 -6.88 11.71 19.87
C LYS A 286 -5.61 12.11 20.61
N ASP A 287 -5.29 11.46 21.71
CA ASP A 287 -4.08 11.72 22.49
C ASP A 287 -2.81 11.35 21.71
N LYS A 288 -2.82 10.21 21.02
CA LYS A 288 -1.73 9.82 20.11
C LYS A 288 -1.53 10.82 18.98
N MET A 289 -2.62 11.33 18.40
CA MET A 289 -2.57 12.39 17.38
C MET A 289 -1.98 13.69 17.94
N ASN A 290 -2.36 14.10 19.16
CA ASN A 290 -1.76 15.26 19.81
C ASN A 290 -0.25 15.08 20.03
N GLY A 291 0.18 13.87 20.44
CA GLY A 291 1.60 13.52 20.53
C GLY A 291 2.33 13.62 19.20
N PHE A 292 1.71 13.13 18.12
CA PHE A 292 2.25 13.24 16.76
C PHE A 292 2.37 14.69 16.30
N ASN A 293 1.38 15.54 16.60
CA ASN A 293 1.40 16.98 16.29
C ASN A 293 2.58 17.68 16.99
N LYS A 294 2.85 17.32 18.25
CA LYS A 294 4.00 17.85 18.99
C LYS A 294 5.32 17.49 18.30
N ASN A 295 5.46 16.25 17.85
CA ASN A 295 6.67 15.80 17.14
C ASN A 295 6.84 16.51 15.79
N ILE A 296 5.75 16.73 15.04
CA ILE A 296 5.79 17.51 13.78
C ILE A 296 6.29 18.93 14.05
N ASN A 297 5.74 19.61 15.07
CA ASN A 297 6.17 20.96 15.40
C ASN A 297 7.65 21.02 15.80
N GLN A 298 8.15 20.04 16.54
CA GLN A 298 9.58 19.93 16.87
C GLN A 298 10.47 19.75 15.62
N LEU A 299 9.99 19.01 14.62
CA LEU A 299 10.70 18.85 13.34
C LEU A 299 10.72 20.16 12.54
N ILE A 300 9.59 20.89 12.50
CA ILE A 300 9.50 22.21 11.86
C ILE A 300 10.46 23.20 12.54
N ASP A 301 10.55 23.20 13.87
CA ASP A 301 11.46 24.09 14.59
C ASP A 301 12.93 23.73 14.33
N SER A 302 13.25 22.43 14.28
CA SER A 302 14.60 21.95 13.94
C SER A 302 14.98 22.30 12.50
N GLN A 303 14.04 22.24 11.57
CA GLN A 303 14.22 22.66 10.18
C GLN A 303 14.51 24.17 10.09
N LYS A 304 13.71 25.02 10.74
CA LYS A 304 13.95 26.48 10.76
C LYS A 304 15.34 26.82 11.29
N LYS A 305 15.81 26.07 12.30
CA LYS A 305 17.17 26.23 12.83
C LYS A 305 18.23 25.90 11.76
N LEU A 306 18.07 24.79 11.03
CA LEU A 306 18.96 24.43 9.93
C LEU A 306 18.95 25.46 8.80
N GLU A 307 17.78 26.01 8.43
CA GLU A 307 17.68 27.08 7.43
C GLU A 307 18.43 28.35 7.85
N MET A 308 18.34 28.74 9.13
CA MET A 308 19.12 29.86 9.67
C MET A 308 20.63 29.57 9.67
N GLU A 309 21.04 28.35 10.06
CA GLU A 309 22.45 27.95 10.01
C GLU A 309 23.01 27.96 8.58
N TYR A 310 22.24 27.45 7.61
CA TYR A 310 22.59 27.52 6.19
C TYR A 310 22.76 28.96 5.72
N LYS A 311 21.80 29.84 6.04
CA LYS A 311 21.87 31.26 5.68
C LYS A 311 23.13 31.93 6.24
N ASN A 312 23.45 31.67 7.51
CA ASN A 312 24.67 32.19 8.14
C ASN A 312 25.95 31.67 7.48
N ILE A 313 26.00 30.39 7.08
CA ILE A 313 27.15 29.83 6.35
C ILE A 313 27.26 30.47 4.97
N SER A 314 26.15 30.60 4.25
CA SER A 314 26.11 31.21 2.92
C SER A 314 26.58 32.67 2.96
N GLU A 315 26.16 33.47 3.94
CA GLU A 315 26.63 34.85 4.12
C GLU A 315 28.13 34.91 4.44
N LYS A 316 28.65 33.99 5.26
CA LYS A 316 30.09 33.90 5.53
C LYS A 316 30.90 33.55 4.29
N VAL A 317 30.42 32.62 3.46
CA VAL A 317 31.08 32.25 2.20
C VAL A 317 31.10 33.44 1.24
N LEU A 318 29.98 34.16 1.11
CA LEU A 318 29.91 35.35 0.27
C LEU A 318 30.85 36.47 0.75
N ASN A 319 30.94 36.70 2.05
CA ASN A 319 31.88 37.68 2.60
C ASN A 319 33.33 37.27 2.36
N LEU A 320 33.66 35.98 2.51
CA LEU A 320 34.97 35.45 2.17
C LEU A 320 35.28 35.60 0.68
N GLU A 321 34.31 35.39 -0.22
CA GLU A 321 34.46 35.65 -1.66
C GLU A 321 34.78 37.11 -1.97
N ILE A 322 34.09 38.05 -1.31
CA ILE A 322 34.33 39.49 -1.45
C ILE A 322 35.72 39.84 -0.93
N ASP A 323 36.09 39.38 0.26
CA ASP A 323 37.41 39.62 0.85
C ASP A 323 38.54 39.04 -0.02
N PHE A 324 38.33 37.84 -0.56
CA PHE A 324 39.29 37.19 -1.47
C PHE A 324 39.44 37.98 -2.77
N SER A 325 38.32 38.42 -3.36
CA SER A 325 38.33 39.24 -4.57
C SER A 325 39.04 40.58 -4.34
N ASN A 326 38.82 41.21 -3.19
CA ASN A 326 39.48 42.47 -2.82
C ASN A 326 40.99 42.31 -2.58
N GLN A 327 41.42 41.20 -1.99
CA GLN A 327 42.85 40.92 -1.75
C GLN A 327 43.61 40.48 -3.01
N PHE A 328 42.94 39.91 -4.01
CA PHE A 328 43.58 39.32 -5.20
C PHE A 328 43.43 40.12 -6.50
N ASN A 329 42.85 41.33 -6.45
CA ASN A 329 42.87 42.27 -7.59
C ASN A 329 44.28 42.69 -8.06
N GLU A 330 45.36 42.24 -7.40
CA GLU A 330 46.75 42.49 -7.82
C GLU A 330 47.51 41.26 -8.35
N ILE A 331 46.95 40.04 -8.30
CA ILE A 331 47.69 38.82 -8.71
C ILE A 331 46.81 37.84 -9.50
N ASP A 332 46.95 37.88 -10.83
CA ASP A 332 46.46 36.87 -11.78
C ASP A 332 47.09 35.49 -11.49
N LYS A 333 46.43 34.64 -10.72
CA LYS A 333 46.75 33.20 -10.67
C LYS A 333 45.49 32.32 -10.72
N PRO A 334 45.33 31.50 -11.77
CA PRO A 334 44.26 30.52 -11.87
C PRO A 334 44.62 29.28 -11.04
N GLY A 335 43.80 28.92 -10.05
CA GLY A 335 44.05 27.67 -9.32
C GLY A 335 43.21 27.34 -8.09
N LEU A 336 42.28 28.20 -7.65
CA LEU A 336 41.43 27.88 -6.50
C LEU A 336 40.10 27.25 -6.92
N ASN A 337 39.82 26.11 -6.29
CA ASN A 337 38.80 25.13 -6.63
C ASN A 337 37.39 25.56 -6.15
N TYR A 338 36.99 26.80 -6.46
CA TYR A 338 35.72 27.41 -6.05
C TYR A 338 34.49 26.63 -6.53
N GLY A 339 34.60 25.94 -7.67
CA GLY A 339 33.52 25.10 -8.19
C GLY A 339 33.07 24.02 -7.20
N ILE A 340 34.00 23.39 -6.48
CA ILE A 340 33.67 22.30 -5.54
C ILE A 340 32.84 22.80 -4.36
N ILE A 341 33.14 24.00 -3.83
CA ILE A 341 32.41 24.57 -2.69
C ILE A 341 31.01 25.03 -3.14
N HIS A 342 30.93 25.68 -4.32
CA HIS A 342 29.66 26.10 -4.89
C HIS A 342 28.74 24.91 -5.21
N ASP A 343 29.29 23.84 -5.77
CA ASP A 343 28.55 22.61 -6.08
C ASP A 343 28.04 21.94 -4.80
N GLY A 344 28.87 21.85 -3.76
CA GLY A 344 28.45 21.32 -2.45
C GLY A 344 27.34 22.14 -1.78
N LEU A 345 27.40 23.47 -1.86
CA LEU A 345 26.33 24.34 -1.35
C LEU A 345 25.02 24.21 -2.16
N THR A 346 25.15 23.97 -3.46
CA THR A 346 24.01 23.74 -4.35
C THR A 346 23.35 22.40 -4.05
N GLU A 347 24.12 21.33 -3.86
CA GLU A 347 23.61 20.01 -3.47
C GLU A 347 22.89 20.07 -2.12
N PHE A 348 23.50 20.73 -1.13
CA PHE A 348 22.88 20.91 0.19
C PHE A 348 21.55 21.69 0.12
N LYS A 349 21.47 22.73 -0.73
CA LYS A 349 20.22 23.47 -0.96
C LYS A 349 19.13 22.59 -1.56
N LEU A 350 19.47 21.73 -2.52
CA LEU A 350 18.54 20.79 -3.13
C LEU A 350 18.01 19.76 -2.10
N GLU A 351 18.85 19.33 -1.16
CA GLU A 351 18.41 18.47 -0.06
C GLU A 351 17.41 19.18 0.87
N ILE A 352 17.67 20.44 1.22
CA ILE A 352 16.72 21.26 2.01
C ILE A 352 15.39 21.38 1.27
N ASP A 353 15.40 21.74 0.00
CA ASP A 353 14.17 21.90 -0.81
C ASP A 353 13.38 20.58 -0.91
N PHE A 354 14.08 19.44 -1.02
CA PHE A 354 13.46 18.13 -1.01
C PHE A 354 12.80 17.80 0.33
N ILE A 355 13.46 18.11 1.46
CA ILE A 355 12.90 17.96 2.80
C ILE A 355 11.65 18.82 2.96
N ASN A 356 11.69 20.07 2.53
CA ASN A 356 10.58 21.03 2.61
C ASN A 356 9.35 20.51 1.86
N LYS A 357 9.54 20.03 0.63
CA LYS A 357 8.46 19.43 -0.16
C LYS A 357 7.83 18.20 0.52
N LYS A 358 8.63 17.42 1.24
CA LYS A 358 8.14 16.24 1.98
C LYS A 358 7.36 16.64 3.22
N LEU A 359 7.78 17.69 3.93
CA LEU A 359 7.07 18.24 5.08
C LEU A 359 5.72 18.84 4.68
N ASP A 360 5.66 19.61 3.60
CA ASP A 360 4.40 20.14 3.05
C ASP A 360 3.40 19.02 2.72
N LYS A 361 3.89 17.90 2.18
CA LYS A 361 3.05 16.74 1.89
C LYS A 361 2.48 16.12 3.17
N LEU A 362 3.31 15.96 4.20
CA LEU A 362 2.88 15.41 5.50
C LEU A 362 1.85 16.31 6.18
N GLU A 363 2.05 17.64 6.15
CA GLU A 363 1.09 18.59 6.71
C GLU A 363 -0.27 18.52 6.00
N ASN A 364 -0.27 18.36 4.68
CA ASN A 364 -1.49 18.19 3.90
C ASN A 364 -2.22 16.87 4.21
N GLU A 365 -1.50 15.75 4.30
CA GLU A 365 -2.07 14.45 4.69
C GLU A 365 -2.68 14.51 6.10
N GLN A 366 -2.01 15.18 7.03
CA GLN A 366 -2.49 15.41 8.38
C GLN A 366 -3.80 16.23 8.41
N LYS A 367 -3.87 17.34 7.64
CA LYS A 367 -5.10 18.14 7.50
C LYS A 367 -6.28 17.30 7.00
N ILE A 368 -6.04 16.40 6.03
CA ILE A 368 -7.07 15.49 5.50
C ILE A 368 -7.55 14.51 6.59
N ILE A 369 -6.63 13.95 7.37
CA ILE A 369 -6.96 13.01 8.45
C ILE A 369 -7.78 13.70 9.53
N ASN A 370 -7.37 14.89 9.98
CA ASN A 370 -8.09 15.67 10.98
C ASN A 370 -9.53 15.97 10.54
N LYS A 371 -9.72 16.40 9.28
CA LYS A 371 -11.06 16.64 8.71
C LYS A 371 -11.94 15.37 8.69
N ARG A 372 -11.35 14.20 8.40
CA ARG A 372 -12.08 12.91 8.45
C ARG A 372 -12.49 12.52 9.86
N ILE A 373 -11.63 12.78 10.85
CA ILE A 373 -11.91 12.52 12.26
C ILE A 373 -13.06 13.42 12.73
N GLU A 374 -12.99 14.73 12.46
CA GLU A 374 -14.05 15.69 12.80
C GLU A 374 -15.40 15.31 12.20
N ASN A 375 -15.43 14.92 10.93
CA ASN A 375 -16.66 14.48 10.26
C ASN A 375 -17.26 13.22 10.91
N LYS A 376 -16.43 12.23 11.27
CA LYS A 376 -16.92 11.03 11.97
C LYS A 376 -17.45 11.35 13.36
N MET A 377 -16.83 12.28 14.08
CA MET A 377 -17.31 12.73 15.39
C MET A 377 -18.64 13.47 15.30
N LYS A 378 -18.82 14.29 14.27
CA LYS A 378 -20.11 14.94 14.03
C LYS A 378 -21.23 13.92 13.85
N ILE A 379 -21.02 12.90 13.01
CA ILE A 379 -22.00 11.82 12.78
C ILE A 379 -22.26 11.03 14.08
N PHE A 380 -21.21 10.79 14.88
CA PHE A 380 -21.35 10.10 16.15
C PHE A 380 -22.23 10.89 17.14
N ASN A 381 -21.93 12.18 17.34
CA ASN A 381 -22.70 13.05 18.23
C ASN A 381 -24.15 13.22 17.76
N GLU A 382 -24.39 13.30 16.44
CA GLU A 382 -25.74 13.31 15.87
C GLU A 382 -26.51 12.04 16.23
N ARG A 383 -25.88 10.86 16.18
CA ARG A 383 -26.50 9.59 16.58
C ARG A 383 -26.75 9.48 18.08
N GLU A 384 -25.81 9.92 18.91
CA GLU A 384 -25.96 9.98 20.37
C GLU A 384 -27.18 10.84 20.73
N ASN A 385 -27.26 12.05 20.16
CA ASN A 385 -28.43 12.93 20.35
C ASN A 385 -29.74 12.31 19.84
N MET A 386 -29.73 11.54 18.74
CA MET A 386 -30.94 10.84 18.27
C MET A 386 -31.38 9.74 19.23
N ILE A 387 -30.43 9.04 19.87
CA ILE A 387 -30.76 8.02 20.87
C ILE A 387 -31.36 8.71 22.10
N ASP A 388 -30.73 9.77 22.61
CA ASP A 388 -31.19 10.49 23.80
C ASP A 388 -32.55 11.16 23.59
N ASN A 389 -32.78 11.79 22.43
CA ASN A 389 -34.08 12.42 22.12
C ASN A 389 -35.22 11.40 21.88
N ASN A 390 -34.91 10.20 21.34
CA ASN A 390 -35.91 9.16 21.18
C ASN A 390 -36.24 8.44 22.50
N ILE A 391 -35.37 8.53 23.52
CA ILE A 391 -35.63 8.01 24.87
C ILE A 391 -36.68 8.86 25.61
N GLU A 392 -36.82 10.15 25.27
CA GLU A 392 -37.85 11.02 25.87
C GLU A 392 -39.23 10.93 25.19
N GLN A 393 -39.32 10.35 23.98
CA GLN A 393 -40.56 10.22 23.22
C GLN A 393 -41.08 8.77 23.16
N ASP A 394 -41.19 8.11 24.32
CA ASP A 394 -41.81 6.78 24.44
C ASP A 394 -43.34 6.81 24.18
N GLU A 395 -43.71 7.02 22.91
CA GLU A 395 -44.81 6.35 22.22
C GLU A 395 -44.28 5.82 20.87
N ILE A 396 -43.27 4.96 20.91
CA ILE A 396 -42.83 4.25 19.70
C ILE A 396 -43.82 3.12 19.42
N VAL A 397 -44.73 3.38 18.46
CA VAL A 397 -45.57 2.36 17.82
C VAL A 397 -44.66 1.35 17.12
N PHE A 398 -44.51 0.16 17.70
CA PHE A 398 -43.78 -0.94 17.08
C PHE A 398 -44.52 -1.44 15.83
N ILE A 399 -43.97 -1.15 14.65
CA ILE A 399 -44.30 -1.91 13.44
C ILE A 399 -43.74 -3.32 13.66
N LYS A 400 -44.61 -4.33 13.77
CA LYS A 400 -44.15 -5.71 13.93
C LYS A 400 -43.43 -6.10 12.64
N ALA A 401 -42.30 -6.81 12.76
CA ALA A 401 -41.60 -7.36 11.61
C ALA A 401 -42.49 -8.28 10.74
N SER A 402 -43.59 -8.81 11.29
CA SER A 402 -44.63 -9.52 10.55
C SER A 402 -45.34 -8.66 9.50
N ASP A 403 -45.43 -7.35 9.72
CA ASP A 403 -46.15 -6.41 8.86
C ASP A 403 -45.30 -5.99 7.65
N LEU A 404 -43.97 -6.20 7.73
CA LEU A 404 -43.04 -6.03 6.61
C LEU A 404 -42.96 -7.28 5.71
N VAL A 405 -43.58 -8.40 6.12
CA VAL A 405 -43.63 -9.66 5.35
C VAL A 405 -45.07 -9.94 4.93
N GLY A 406 -45.67 -8.98 4.23
CA GLY A 406 -47.01 -9.09 3.65
C GLY A 406 -47.01 -9.70 2.24
N SER A 407 -47.44 -10.96 2.15
CA SER A 407 -48.18 -11.56 1.01
C SER A 407 -47.59 -11.49 -0.41
N GLN A 408 -46.77 -12.49 -0.78
CA GLN A 408 -46.78 -12.97 -2.17
C GLN A 408 -47.96 -13.94 -2.35
N LYS A 409 -49.12 -13.41 -2.79
CA LYS A 409 -50.22 -14.21 -3.33
C LYS A 409 -50.18 -14.17 -4.87
N LYS A 410 -50.55 -15.34 -5.40
CA LYS A 410 -50.71 -15.78 -6.79
C LYS A 410 -51.44 -14.78 -7.71
N ASN A 411 -50.99 -14.80 -8.97
CA ASN A 411 -51.71 -14.61 -10.25
C ASN A 411 -52.76 -13.49 -10.38
N HIS A 412 -52.51 -12.56 -11.30
CA HIS A 412 -53.39 -12.34 -12.46
C HIS A 412 -52.68 -11.52 -13.56
N ASN A 413 -52.79 -11.99 -14.80
CA ASN A 413 -52.59 -11.19 -16.02
C ASN A 413 -53.52 -9.97 -16.00
N PRO A 414 -53.12 -8.87 -16.67
CA PRO A 414 -54.09 -8.25 -17.56
C PRO A 414 -53.48 -7.86 -18.92
N THR A 415 -54.26 -8.17 -19.94
CA THR A 415 -54.21 -7.63 -21.28
C THR A 415 -54.97 -6.30 -21.39
N PHE A 416 -54.54 -5.49 -22.35
CA PHE A 416 -55.29 -4.52 -23.19
C PHE A 416 -55.41 -3.01 -22.83
N SER A 417 -54.94 -2.23 -23.81
CA SER A 417 -55.39 -0.94 -24.39
C SER A 417 -55.52 0.35 -23.57
N ALA A 418 -54.68 1.32 -23.96
CA ALA A 418 -54.98 2.54 -24.75
C ALA A 418 -56.23 3.42 -24.47
N ASN A 419 -55.96 4.73 -24.61
CA ASN A 419 -56.86 5.89 -24.75
C ASN A 419 -57.43 6.49 -23.46
N MET A 420 -57.75 7.78 -23.37
CA MET A 420 -57.31 9.05 -24.00
C MET A 420 -58.15 10.12 -23.26
N ASP A 421 -57.59 11.32 -23.10
CA ASP A 421 -58.27 12.61 -23.02
C ASP A 421 -59.05 13.11 -21.77
N LYS A 422 -58.60 14.33 -21.36
CA LYS A 422 -59.38 15.56 -21.04
C LYS A 422 -60.22 15.57 -19.75
N THR A 423 -60.39 16.65 -18.98
CA THR A 423 -60.05 18.09 -19.01
C THR A 423 -60.54 18.71 -17.68
N THR A 424 -59.87 19.78 -17.20
CA THR A 424 -60.39 20.98 -16.46
C THR A 424 -61.22 20.75 -15.16
N SER A 425 -61.08 21.46 -14.03
CA SER A 425 -61.08 22.91 -13.79
C SER A 425 -60.98 23.17 -12.26
N VAL A 426 -60.15 24.11 -11.78
CA VAL A 426 -60.53 25.40 -11.13
C VAL A 426 -60.54 25.45 -9.58
N ARG A 427 -59.70 26.38 -9.06
CA ARG A 427 -59.74 27.19 -7.81
C ARG A 427 -59.69 26.46 -6.46
N ASP A 428 -59.19 27.02 -5.36
CA ASP A 428 -58.47 28.25 -4.99
C ASP A 428 -57.93 27.97 -3.57
N GLY A 429 -56.86 28.66 -3.13
CA GLY A 429 -56.72 28.96 -1.70
C GLY A 429 -55.38 28.66 -1.03
N SER A 430 -54.65 29.75 -0.78
CA SER A 430 -53.98 30.06 0.49
C SER A 430 -52.63 29.41 0.84
N MET A 431 -51.60 30.24 0.69
CA MET A 431 -50.49 30.49 1.63
C MET A 431 -49.93 29.32 2.46
N ASN A 432 -48.66 28.97 2.24
CA ASN A 432 -47.63 29.23 3.25
C ASN A 432 -46.20 29.07 2.74
N ASN A 433 -45.35 29.99 3.19
CA ASN A 433 -43.91 30.09 2.99
C ASN A 433 -43.17 28.78 3.29
N ARG A 434 -42.53 28.20 2.28
CA ARG A 434 -41.29 27.42 2.45
C ARG A 434 -40.33 27.73 1.30
N ARG A 435 -39.41 28.67 1.53
CA ARG A 435 -38.19 28.80 0.71
C ARG A 435 -37.38 27.51 0.89
N SER A 436 -37.26 26.73 -0.18
CA SER A 436 -36.31 25.61 -0.23
C SER A 436 -34.89 26.16 -0.29
N ARG A 437 -34.08 25.76 0.69
CA ARG A 437 -32.62 25.93 0.71
C ARG A 437 -32.03 24.96 -0.31
N LYS A 438 -32.00 25.36 -1.59
CA LYS A 438 -31.36 24.57 -2.66
C LYS A 438 -30.61 25.40 -3.70
N ASP A 439 -30.27 26.64 -3.37
CA ASP A 439 -29.36 27.47 -4.14
C ASP A 439 -28.33 28.07 -3.17
N LEU A 440 -27.15 27.46 -3.11
CA LEU A 440 -25.84 28.04 -2.80
C LEU A 440 -24.84 26.87 -2.70
N GLU A 441 -23.72 27.01 -3.38
CA GLU A 441 -22.61 26.04 -3.56
C GLU A 441 -22.82 24.97 -4.65
N ARG A 442 -23.04 25.43 -5.88
CA ARG A 442 -22.30 24.90 -7.02
C ARG A 442 -21.13 25.85 -7.27
N GLU A 443 -19.97 25.55 -6.70
CA GLU A 443 -18.73 26.02 -7.32
C GLU A 443 -18.63 25.31 -8.67
N GLU A 444 -18.67 26.11 -9.73
CA GLU A 444 -18.35 25.69 -11.08
C GLU A 444 -16.94 25.08 -11.08
N ILE A 445 -16.86 23.75 -11.10
CA ILE A 445 -15.78 23.11 -11.82
C ILE A 445 -16.03 23.46 -13.28
N VAL A 446 -15.40 24.53 -13.74
CA VAL A 446 -15.18 24.79 -15.15
C VAL A 446 -14.40 23.57 -15.66
N LEU A 447 -15.14 22.59 -16.19
CA LEU A 447 -14.58 21.59 -17.07
C LEU A 447 -14.05 22.37 -18.27
N ASP A 448 -12.72 22.56 -18.26
CA ASP A 448 -11.93 23.05 -19.36
C ASP A 448 -12.13 22.07 -20.54
N ASN A 449 -13.23 22.27 -21.26
CA ASN A 449 -13.62 21.58 -22.49
C ASN A 449 -12.79 22.06 -23.68
N SER A 450 -11.65 22.71 -23.45
CA SER A 450 -10.64 22.85 -24.49
C SER A 450 -10.20 21.43 -24.81
N GLY A 451 -10.53 20.92 -26.00
CA GLY A 451 -10.05 19.64 -26.54
C GLY A 451 -8.53 19.65 -26.77
N GLU A 452 -7.79 20.29 -25.87
CA GLU A 452 -6.38 20.53 -25.95
C GLU A 452 -5.65 19.25 -25.59
N ASN A 453 -4.82 18.79 -26.53
CA ASN A 453 -4.07 17.55 -26.38
C ASN A 453 -3.25 17.58 -25.09
N ALA A 454 -3.32 16.51 -24.28
CA ALA A 454 -2.63 16.41 -23.00
C ALA A 454 -1.12 16.71 -23.10
N LYS A 455 -0.50 16.36 -24.23
CA LYS A 455 0.92 16.62 -24.50
C LYS A 455 1.20 18.11 -24.75
N LEU A 456 0.30 18.80 -25.45
CA LEU A 456 0.39 20.26 -25.63
C LEU A 456 0.24 21.00 -24.29
N LYS A 457 -0.66 20.53 -23.42
CA LYS A 457 -0.83 21.05 -22.05
C LYS A 457 0.42 20.88 -21.21
N GLN A 458 1.17 19.78 -21.38
CA GLN A 458 2.46 19.58 -20.73
C GLN A 458 3.54 20.56 -21.24
N PHE A 459 3.65 20.78 -22.54
CA PHE A 459 4.60 21.74 -23.09
C PHE A 459 4.34 23.17 -22.58
N LYS A 460 3.08 23.59 -22.51
CA LYS A 460 2.69 24.90 -21.94
C LYS A 460 3.06 25.02 -20.46
N LYS A 461 2.85 23.97 -19.67
CA LYS A 461 3.30 23.93 -18.26
C LYS A 461 4.82 24.09 -18.15
N PHE A 462 5.57 23.47 -19.05
CA PHE A 462 7.03 23.52 -19.04
C PHE A 462 7.56 24.92 -19.45
N LEU A 463 6.92 25.59 -20.41
CA LEU A 463 7.23 26.99 -20.74
C LEU A 463 6.97 27.94 -19.55
N ASN A 464 5.87 27.74 -18.82
CA ASN A 464 5.58 28.52 -17.62
C ASN A 464 6.59 28.26 -16.49
N PHE A 465 7.03 27.01 -16.34
CA PHE A 465 8.08 26.67 -15.38
C PHE A 465 9.40 27.36 -15.73
N LEU A 466 9.86 27.30 -16.99
CA LEU A 466 11.08 28.00 -17.43
C LEU A 466 10.99 29.51 -17.22
N LYS A 467 9.84 30.11 -17.51
CA LYS A 467 9.62 31.53 -17.25
C LYS A 467 9.77 31.85 -15.77
N LYS A 468 9.19 31.03 -14.88
CA LYS A 468 9.34 31.20 -13.43
C LYS A 468 10.80 31.10 -13.00
N GLN A 469 11.57 30.16 -13.54
CA GLN A 469 13.01 30.02 -13.25
C GLN A 469 13.79 31.28 -13.66
N TYR A 470 13.50 31.82 -14.84
CA TYR A 470 14.09 33.08 -15.33
C TYR A 470 13.69 34.28 -14.45
N ASP A 471 12.40 34.43 -14.14
CA ASP A 471 11.89 35.53 -13.31
C ASP A 471 12.50 35.50 -11.89
N THR A 472 12.83 34.31 -11.37
CA THR A 472 13.53 34.14 -10.08
C THR A 472 15.05 34.29 -10.16
N GLY A 473 15.62 34.50 -11.34
CA GLY A 473 17.07 34.60 -11.56
C GLY A 473 17.83 33.26 -11.49
N PHE A 474 17.12 32.12 -11.49
CA PHE A 474 17.75 30.79 -11.43
C PHE A 474 18.44 30.40 -12.74
N ILE A 475 17.91 30.89 -13.87
CA ILE A 475 18.56 30.78 -15.18
C ILE A 475 18.74 32.17 -15.76
N ASN A 476 19.85 32.38 -16.47
CA ASN A 476 20.10 33.65 -17.15
C ASN A 476 19.24 33.78 -18.44
N GLN A 477 19.27 34.96 -19.05
CA GLN A 477 18.45 35.27 -20.23
C GLN A 477 18.77 34.38 -21.43
N ASP A 478 20.05 34.11 -21.69
CA ASP A 478 20.48 33.30 -22.83
C ASP A 478 20.03 31.84 -22.69
N GLU A 479 20.19 31.27 -21.50
CA GLU A 479 19.73 29.91 -21.18
C GLU A 479 18.20 29.79 -21.25
N TYR A 480 17.47 30.81 -20.76
CA TYR A 480 16.02 30.87 -20.90
C TYR A 480 15.59 30.88 -22.37
N LEU A 481 16.21 31.72 -23.21
CA LEU A 481 15.89 31.84 -24.63
C LEU A 481 16.20 30.54 -25.39
N GLU A 482 17.33 29.89 -25.11
CA GLU A 482 17.70 28.64 -25.75
C GLU A 482 16.71 27.50 -25.39
N LYS A 483 16.42 27.34 -24.10
CA LYS A 483 15.49 26.30 -23.63
C LYS A 483 14.07 26.55 -24.11
N LYS A 484 13.61 27.81 -24.09
CA LYS A 484 12.31 28.23 -24.63
C LYS A 484 12.18 27.85 -26.11
N LYS A 485 13.17 28.22 -26.93
CA LYS A 485 13.19 27.92 -28.37
C LYS A 485 13.10 26.42 -28.66
N LYS A 486 13.82 25.58 -27.90
CA LYS A 486 13.76 24.12 -28.02
C LYS A 486 12.36 23.55 -27.78
N ILE A 487 11.61 24.10 -26.82
CA ILE A 487 10.25 23.64 -26.52
C ILE A 487 9.25 24.16 -27.54
N GLU A 488 9.40 25.42 -27.98
CA GLU A 488 8.57 26.00 -29.03
C GLU A 488 8.72 25.21 -30.35
N CYS A 489 9.92 24.80 -30.74
CA CYS A 489 10.12 23.89 -31.87
C CYS A 489 9.37 22.56 -31.71
N LYS A 490 9.38 21.95 -30.51
CA LYS A 490 8.64 20.70 -30.24
C LYS A 490 7.12 20.90 -30.30
N ILE A 491 6.62 22.06 -29.90
CA ILE A 491 5.20 22.40 -30.04
C ILE A 491 4.83 22.53 -31.53
N GLU A 492 5.67 23.19 -32.32
CA GLU A 492 5.45 23.31 -33.77
C GLU A 492 5.47 21.95 -34.48
N GLU A 493 6.46 21.12 -34.17
CA GLU A 493 6.53 19.73 -34.67
C GLU A 493 5.30 18.93 -34.27
N PHE A 494 4.84 19.09 -33.02
CA PHE A 494 3.66 18.40 -32.54
C PHE A 494 2.36 18.86 -33.22
N ASN A 495 2.24 20.14 -33.57
CA ASN A 495 1.05 20.66 -34.28
C ASN A 495 1.04 20.35 -35.78
N ARG A 496 2.21 20.00 -36.36
CA ARG A 496 2.31 19.56 -37.77
C ARG A 496 1.96 18.09 -37.96
N ASN A 497 2.02 17.29 -36.90
CA ASN A 497 1.66 15.87 -36.87
C ASN A 497 0.25 15.69 -36.30
#